data_AF-A2Q221-F1
#
_entry.id   AF-A2Q221-F1
#
_cell.length_a   1.000
_cell.length_b   1.000
_cell.length_c   1.000
_cell.angle_alpha   90.00
_cell.angle_beta   90.00
_cell.angle_gamma   90.00
#
_symmetry.space_group_name_H-M   'P 1'
#
loop_
_entity.id
_entity.type
_entity.pdbx_description
1 polymer ?
#
loop_
_entity_poly.entity_id
_entity_poly.type
_entity_poly.pdbx_seq_one_letter_code
_entity_poly.pdbx_strand_id
1 'polypeptide(L)' 'MLNRLSTKDLLVWRHILPTSYDICSTDCGSAEDIDHLFITFKVFGNLWLAIFGWLGVSTTFHGNIQDHLMQYGGLGTE' A
#
# COMPACT_ATOMS: atom_id res chain seq x y z
N MET A 1 9.75 -4.51 13.67
CA MET A 1 9.68 -3.11 13.21
C MET A 1 8.36 -2.57 13.74
N LEU A 2 8.34 -1.51 14.57
CA LEU A 2 7.05 -0.90 14.92
C LEU A 2 6.48 -0.29 13.64
N ASN A 3 5.33 -0.79 13.18
CA ASN A 3 4.51 -0.09 12.21
C ASN A 3 4.19 1.29 12.80
N ARG A 4 4.90 2.33 12.32
CA ARG A 4 4.72 3.72 12.75
C ARG A 4 3.51 4.37 12.09
N LEU A 5 2.91 3.66 11.13
CA LEU A 5 1.70 4.10 10.49
C LEU A 5 0.49 3.79 11.38
N SER A 6 -0.41 4.76 11.46
CA SER A 6 -1.68 4.64 12.16
C SER A 6 -2.71 3.91 11.27
N THR A 7 -2.48 2.64 10.99
CA THR A 7 -3.46 1.77 10.33
C THR A 7 -4.55 1.35 11.33
N LYS A 8 -5.77 1.07 10.84
CA LYS A 8 -6.90 0.74 11.75
C LYS A 8 -6.66 -0.54 12.53
N ASP A 9 -6.01 -1.54 11.94
CA ASP A 9 -5.61 -2.77 12.63
C ASP A 9 -4.79 -2.48 13.90
N LEU A 10 -3.85 -1.54 13.82
CA LEU A 10 -2.99 -1.14 14.93
C LEU A 10 -3.75 -0.33 15.97
N LEU A 11 -4.70 0.52 15.55
CA LEU A 11 -5.56 1.26 16.46
C LEU A 11 -6.53 0.34 17.21
N VAL A 12 -7.04 -0.70 16.55
CA VAL A 12 -7.84 -1.76 17.18
C VAL A 12 -6.98 -2.58 18.15
N TRP A 13 -5.77 -2.97 17.76
CA TRP A 13 -4.82 -3.67 18.63
C TRP A 13 -4.46 -2.87 19.90
N ARG A 14 -4.37 -1.54 19.78
CA ARG A 14 -4.15 -0.62 20.92
C ARG A 14 -5.42 -0.31 21.72
N HIS A 15 -6.56 -0.92 21.38
CA HIS A 15 -7.87 -0.64 21.98
C HIS A 15 -8.32 0.83 21.87
N ILE A 16 -7.82 1.56 20.87
CA ILE A 16 -8.23 2.93 20.57
C ILE A 16 -9.53 2.92 19.76
N LEU A 17 -9.67 1.98 18.83
CA LEU A 17 -10.89 1.77 18.05
C LEU A 17 -11.59 0.46 18.44
N PRO A 18 -12.93 0.38 18.36
CA PRO A 18 -13.65 -0.88 18.47
C PRO A 18 -13.31 -1.82 17.31
N THR A 19 -13.35 -3.13 17.53
CA THR A 19 -13.05 -4.15 16.51
C THR A 19 -13.92 -4.07 15.26
N SER A 20 -15.11 -3.48 15.37
CA SER A 20 -16.01 -3.22 14.23
C SER A 20 -15.48 -2.18 13.24
N TYR A 21 -14.36 -1.51 13.56
CA TYR A 21 -13.73 -0.49 12.74
C TYR A 21 -12.43 -0.97 12.09
N ASP A 22 -12.15 -2.28 12.04
CA ASP A 22 -10.92 -2.77 11.38
C ASP A 22 -10.99 -2.73 9.85
N ILE A 23 -12.19 -2.54 9.28
CA ILE A 23 -12.43 -2.63 7.84
C ILE A 23 -11.77 -1.45 7.10
N CYS A 24 -11.16 -1.77 5.96
CA CYS A 24 -10.55 -0.82 5.04
C CYS A 24 -11.49 0.34 4.70
N SER A 25 -10.93 1.56 4.68
CA SER A 25 -11.66 2.79 4.37
C SER A 25 -12.30 2.81 2.98
N THR A 26 -11.91 1.91 2.07
CA THR A 26 -12.53 1.75 0.75
C THR A 26 -13.64 0.71 0.72
N ASP A 27 -14.07 0.21 1.89
CA ASP A 27 -15.13 -0.77 2.07
C ASP A 27 -14.96 -2.06 1.25
N CYS A 28 -13.71 -2.50 1.09
CA CYS A 28 -13.39 -3.72 0.34
C CYS A 28 -13.54 -5.01 1.19
N GLY A 29 -14.02 -4.90 2.43
CA GLY A 29 -14.26 -6.03 3.34
C GLY A 29 -13.02 -6.69 3.93
N SER A 30 -11.82 -6.13 3.73
CA SER A 30 -10.56 -6.60 4.34
C SER A 30 -10.13 -5.66 5.46
N ALA A 31 -9.32 -6.16 6.40
CA ALA A 31 -8.73 -5.34 7.45
C ALA A 31 -7.77 -4.30 6.85
N GLU A 32 -7.74 -3.10 7.42
CA GLU A 32 -6.81 -2.04 7.03
C GLU A 32 -5.47 -2.24 7.76
N ASP A 33 -4.61 -3.06 7.18
CA ASP A 33 -3.20 -3.20 7.58
C ASP A 33 -2.26 -2.49 6.58
N ILE A 34 -0.95 -2.46 6.89
CA ILE A 34 0.04 -1.78 6.05
C ILE A 34 0.13 -2.41 4.66
N ASP A 35 0.07 -3.73 4.57
CA ASP A 35 0.22 -4.43 3.30
C ASP A 35 -1.02 -4.18 2.42
N HIS A 36 -2.19 -4.10 3.02
CA HIS A 36 -3.42 -3.75 2.33
C HIS A 36 -3.41 -2.29 1.86
N LEU A 37 -2.98 -1.35 2.71
CA LEU A 37 -2.97 0.08 2.39
C LEU A 37 -1.89 0.47 1.35
N PHE A 38 -0.72 -0.18 1.35
CA PHE A 38 0.42 0.21 0.51
C PHE A 38 0.77 -0.77 -0.61
N ILE A 39 0.52 -2.06 -0.43
CA ILE A 39 1.07 -3.11 -1.32
C ILE A 39 -0.05 -3.77 -2.14
N THR A 40 -1.22 -4.00 -1.55
CA THR A 40 -2.18 -4.97 -2.10
C THR A 40 -3.39 -4.30 -2.74
N PHE A 41 -3.77 -3.09 -2.31
CA PHE A 41 -4.97 -2.45 -2.83
C PHE A 41 -4.68 -1.55 -4.04
N LYS A 42 -5.18 -1.97 -5.20
CA LYS A 42 -4.99 -1.34 -6.52
C LYS A 42 -5.34 0.15 -6.56
N VAL A 43 -6.30 0.61 -5.75
CA VAL A 43 -6.67 2.04 -5.68
C VAL A 43 -5.57 2.87 -5.04
N PHE A 44 -4.99 2.41 -3.93
CA PHE A 44 -3.91 3.12 -3.25
C PHE A 44 -2.60 3.06 -4.03
N GLY A 45 -2.28 1.92 -4.65
CA GLY A 45 -1.13 1.80 -5.55
C GLY A 45 -1.16 2.85 -6.66
N ASN A 46 -2.29 2.98 -7.36
CA ASN A 46 -2.47 3.99 -8.42
C ASN A 46 -2.38 5.44 -7.88
N LEU A 47 -2.95 5.71 -6.70
CA LEU A 47 -2.88 7.03 -6.07
C LEU A 47 -1.42 7.40 -5.75
N TRP A 48 -0.66 6.48 -5.17
CA TRP A 48 0.73 6.71 -4.83
C TRP A 48 1.60 6.88 -6.08
N LEU A 49 1.37 6.10 -7.13
CA LEU A 49 2.04 6.28 -8.43
C LEU A 49 1.76 7.67 -9.01
N ALA A 50 0.51 8.15 -8.94
CA ALA A 50 0.16 9.49 -9.40
C ALA A 50 0.86 10.59 -8.59
N ILE A 51 0.93 10.45 -7.25
CA ILE A 51 1.64 11.38 -6.37
C ILE A 51 3.13 11.40 -6.71
N PHE A 52 3.75 10.25 -6.92
CA PHE A 52 5.17 10.20 -7.27
C PHE A 52 5.46 10.73 -8.67
N GLY A 53 4.58 10.47 -9.64
CA GLY A 53 4.64 11.13 -10.94
C GLY A 53 4.58 12.65 -10.84
N TRP A 54 3.73 13.18 -9.95
CA TRP A 54 3.68 14.62 -9.66
C TRP A 54 4.96 15.14 -8.98
N LEU A 55 5.58 14.36 -8.10
CA LEU A 55 6.85 14.69 -7.46
C LEU A 55 8.08 14.47 -8.35
N GLY A 56 7.92 13.90 -9.55
CA GLY A 56 9.04 13.53 -10.44
C GLY A 56 9.90 12.38 -9.91
N VAL A 57 9.36 11.55 -9.01
CA VAL A 57 10.04 10.39 -8.43
C VAL A 57 9.65 9.14 -9.20
N SER A 58 10.64 8.38 -9.68
CA SER A 58 10.42 7.05 -10.28
C SER A 58 10.49 5.98 -9.19
N THR A 59 9.44 5.16 -9.06
CA THR A 59 9.37 4.10 -8.05
C THR A 59 8.43 2.97 -8.48
N THR A 60 8.75 1.76 -8.03
CA THR A 60 7.92 0.57 -8.19
C THR A 60 7.31 0.14 -6.89
N PHE A 61 5.99 0.01 -6.88
CA PHE A 61 5.28 -0.64 -5.79
C PHE A 61 5.14 -2.14 -6.03
N HIS A 62 5.38 -2.91 -4.97
CA HIS A 62 4.99 -4.32 -4.91
C HIS A 62 3.48 -4.43 -5.14
N GLY A 63 3.07 -5.17 -6.17
CA GLY A 63 1.66 -5.34 -6.56
C GLY A 63 1.32 -4.89 -7.98
N ASN A 64 2.14 -4.04 -8.59
CA ASN A 64 2.03 -3.73 -10.02
C ASN A 64 3.15 -4.43 -10.82
N ILE A 65 2.85 -5.64 -11.31
CA ILE A 65 3.77 -6.44 -12.13
C ILE A 65 4.32 -5.63 -13.32
N GLN A 66 3.51 -4.73 -13.89
CA GLN A 66 3.93 -3.93 -15.04
C GLN A 66 4.98 -2.87 -14.66
N ASP A 67 4.86 -2.26 -13.48
CA ASP A 67 5.86 -1.31 -13.01
C ASP A 67 7.16 -2.05 -12.66
N HIS A 68 7.07 -3.22 -12.01
CA HIS A 68 8.24 -4.07 -11.74
C HIS A 68 8.99 -4.46 -13.03
N LEU A 69 8.25 -4.81 -14.09
CA LEU A 69 8.84 -5.11 -15.39
C LEU A 69 9.47 -3.88 -16.04
N MET A 70 8.88 -2.69 -15.91
CA MET A 70 9.49 -1.46 -16.45
C MET A 70 10.77 -1.06 -15.71
N GLN A 71 10.82 -1.22 -14.38
CA GLN A 71 11.99 -0.81 -13.60
C GLN A 71 13.11 -1.86 -13.58
N TYR A 72 12.78 -3.15 -13.61
CA TYR A 72 13.77 -4.24 -13.49
C TYR A 72 13.92 -5.10 -14.75
N GLY A 73 13.06 -4.95 -15.77
CA GLY A 73 13.13 -5.74 -17.01
C GLY A 73 14.36 -5.47 -17.87
N GLY A 74 15.04 -4.34 -17.66
CA GLY A 74 16.30 -4.00 -18.33
C GLY A 74 17.56 -4.56 -17.65
N LEU A 75 17.46 -5.17 -16.46
CA LEU A 75 18.60 -5.65 -15.67
C LEU A 75 18.93 -7.14 -15.93
N GLY A 76 18.25 -7.79 -16.88
CA GLY A 76 18.39 -9.22 -17.18
C GLY A 76 19.16 -9.55 -18.47
N THR A 77 19.83 -8.59 -19.09
CA THR A 77 20.68 -8.84 -20.28
C THR A 77 22.14 -8.61 -19.95
N GLU A 78 22.72 -9.53 -19.18
CA GLU A 78 24.17 -9.81 -19.16
C GLU A 78 24.39 -11.30 -19.46
#